data_AF-A0A7K9GWS4-F1
#
_entry.id   AF-A0A7K9GWS4-F1
#
_cell.length_a   1.000
_cell.length_b   1.000
_cell.length_c   1.000
_cell.angle_alpha   90.00
_cell.angle_beta   90.00
_cell.angle_gamma   90.00
#
_symmetry.space_group_name_H-M   'P 1'
#
loop_
_entity.id
_entity.type
_entity.pdbx_description
1 polymer ?
#
loop_
_entity_poly.entity_id
_entity_poly.type
_entity_poly.pdbx_seq_one_letter_code
_entity_poly.pdbx_strand_id
1 'polypeptide(L)'
;MVLSAADKTNVKNVFAKIGGQADEYGADALERMFATYPQTKTYFPHFDLAKGSAQVKGHGKKVAGALVEAVNHIDDLAGALSKLSDLHAQKLRVDPVNFKLLGQCFLVVVATRNPALLTPEVHASLDKFLCAVGTVLTAKYR
;
A
#
# COMPACT_ATOMS: atom_id res chain seq x y z
N MET A 1 7.46 -14.30 1.48
CA MET A 1 6.88 -14.93 2.68
C MET A 1 5.45 -15.34 2.34
N VAL A 2 5.02 -16.56 2.69
CA VAL A 2 3.67 -17.04 2.41
C VAL A 2 2.74 -16.60 3.54
N LEU A 3 1.57 -16.03 3.21
CA LEU A 3 0.57 -15.64 4.21
C LEU A 3 -0.15 -16.90 4.74
N SER A 4 -0.21 -17.06 6.06
CA SER A 4 -1.01 -18.11 6.68
C SER A 4 -2.51 -17.86 6.52
N ALA A 5 -3.36 -18.86 6.80
CA ALA A 5 -4.81 -18.67 6.81
C ALA A 5 -5.24 -17.58 7.81
N ALA A 6 -4.60 -17.52 8.98
CA ALA A 6 -4.84 -16.46 9.96
C ALA A 6 -4.43 -15.09 9.43
N ASP A 7 -3.27 -14.98 8.76
CA ASP A 7 -2.83 -13.72 8.17
C ASP A 7 -3.84 -13.21 7.13
N LYS A 8 -4.32 -14.10 6.26
CA LYS A 8 -5.32 -13.75 5.24
C LYS A 8 -6.63 -13.26 5.87
N THR A 9 -7.11 -13.95 6.90
CA THR A 9 -8.33 -13.53 7.63
C THR A 9 -8.16 -12.17 8.29
N ASN A 10 -7.04 -11.93 8.97
CA ASN A 10 -6.75 -10.66 9.61
C ASN A 10 -6.72 -9.51 8.58
N VAL A 11 -6.03 -9.70 7.45
CA VAL A 11 -5.96 -8.71 6.37
C VAL A 11 -7.34 -8.42 5.80
N LYS A 12 -8.13 -9.46 5.45
CA LYS A 12 -9.50 -9.28 4.95
C LYS A 12 -10.37 -8.50 5.93
N ASN A 13 -10.28 -8.80 7.23
CA ASN A 13 -11.03 -8.10 8.27
C ASN A 13 -10.64 -6.62 8.38
N VAL A 14 -9.34 -6.30 8.28
CA VAL A 14 -8.87 -4.90 8.26
C VAL A 14 -9.49 -4.14 7.10
N PHE A 15 -9.38 -4.67 5.88
CA PHE A 15 -9.90 -4.00 4.69
C PHE A 15 -11.43 -3.91 4.68
N ALA A 16 -12.13 -4.90 5.22
CA ALA A 16 -13.58 -4.83 5.43
C ALA A 16 -13.97 -3.71 6.42
N LYS A 17 -13.19 -3.50 7.49
CA LYS A 17 -13.43 -2.43 8.47
C LYS A 17 -13.08 -1.05 7.95
N ILE A 18 -12.03 -0.92 7.13
CA ILE A 18 -11.70 0.33 6.44
C ILE A 18 -12.83 0.68 5.44
N GLY A 19 -13.35 -0.31 4.72
CA GLY A 19 -14.52 -0.18 3.86
C GLY A 19 -14.41 0.97 2.86
N GLY A 20 -15.46 1.78 2.77
CA GLY A 20 -15.53 2.92 1.83
C GLY A 20 -14.52 4.05 2.09
N GLN A 21 -13.75 3.98 3.18
CA GLN A 21 -12.74 4.99 3.52
C GLN A 21 -11.35 4.66 2.97
N ALA A 22 -11.18 3.55 2.24
CA ALA A 22 -9.87 3.13 1.74
C ALA A 22 -9.14 4.24 0.95
N ASP A 23 -9.88 5.04 0.18
CA ASP A 23 -9.35 6.18 -0.58
C ASP A 23 -8.67 7.22 0.33
N GLU A 24 -9.26 7.51 1.51
CA GLU A 24 -8.68 8.43 2.49
C GLU A 24 -7.42 7.86 3.15
N TYR A 25 -7.41 6.54 3.39
CA TYR A 25 -6.24 5.86 3.96
C TYR A 25 -5.06 5.89 2.99
N GLY A 26 -5.32 5.69 1.69
CA GLY A 26 -4.30 5.77 0.65
C GLY A 26 -3.71 7.18 0.53
N ALA A 27 -4.56 8.21 0.57
CA ALA A 27 -4.10 9.60 0.52
C ALA A 27 -3.26 9.98 1.75
N ASP A 28 -3.71 9.64 2.95
CA ASP A 28 -2.99 9.89 4.21
C ASP A 28 -1.63 9.16 4.23
N ALA A 29 -1.59 7.92 3.73
CA ALA A 29 -0.34 7.15 3.64
C ALA A 29 0.68 7.81 2.70
N LEU A 30 0.23 8.36 1.57
CA LEU A 30 1.09 9.12 0.64
C LEU A 30 1.57 10.44 1.26
N GLU A 31 0.67 11.22 1.87
CA GLU A 31 1.04 12.47 2.53
C GLU A 31 2.10 12.23 3.61
N ARG A 32 1.94 11.17 4.43
CA ARG A 32 2.94 10.75 5.42
C ARG A 32 4.24 10.33 4.78
N MET A 33 4.21 9.53 3.71
CA MET A 33 5.42 9.11 3.02
C MET A 33 6.20 10.30 2.48
N PHE A 34 5.53 11.28 1.86
CA PHE A 34 6.18 12.48 1.36
C PHE A 34 6.75 13.36 2.49
N ALA A 35 6.08 13.43 3.64
CA ALA A 35 6.58 14.18 4.78
C ALA A 35 7.78 13.50 5.47
N THR A 36 7.68 12.20 5.74
CA THR A 36 8.68 11.43 6.50
C THR A 36 9.87 10.98 5.65
N TYR A 37 9.65 10.73 4.37
CA TYR A 37 10.67 10.23 3.43
C TYR A 37 10.74 11.12 2.19
N PRO A 38 11.30 12.35 2.27
CA PRO A 38 11.25 13.33 1.19
C PRO A 38 11.86 12.87 -0.13
N GLN A 39 12.80 11.91 -0.12
CA GLN A 39 13.37 11.31 -1.32
C GLN A 39 12.31 10.67 -2.24
N THR A 40 11.19 10.21 -1.67
CA THR A 40 10.08 9.62 -2.43
C THR A 40 9.36 10.64 -3.32
N LYS A 41 9.47 11.95 -3.02
CA LYS A 41 8.88 13.03 -3.83
C LYS A 41 9.49 13.10 -5.24
N THR A 42 10.70 12.59 -5.42
CA THR A 42 11.40 12.60 -6.73
C THR A 42 10.67 11.80 -7.81
N TYR A 43 9.79 10.86 -7.44
CA TYR A 43 8.94 10.11 -8.37
C TYR A 43 7.68 10.89 -8.80
N PHE A 44 7.38 12.02 -8.16
CA PHE A 44 6.17 12.82 -8.38
C PHE A 44 6.47 14.29 -8.71
N PRO A 45 7.42 14.63 -9.60
CA PRO A 45 7.75 16.03 -9.92
C PRO A 45 6.61 16.78 -10.63
N HIS A 46 5.62 16.05 -11.13
CA HIS A 46 4.47 16.54 -11.88
C HIS A 46 3.21 16.67 -11.01
N PHE A 47 3.32 16.43 -9.69
CA PHE A 47 2.22 16.57 -8.75
C PHE A 47 2.40 17.85 -7.92
N ASP A 48 1.28 18.51 -7.65
CA ASP A 48 1.13 19.32 -6.45
C ASP A 48 1.11 18.38 -5.23
N LEU A 49 2.13 18.50 -4.37
CA LEU A 49 2.30 17.71 -3.15
C LEU A 49 1.92 18.50 -1.89
N ALA A 50 1.26 19.65 -2.03
CA ALA A 50 0.70 20.36 -0.89
C ALA A 50 -0.34 19.51 -0.15
N LYS A 51 -0.48 19.76 1.16
CA LYS A 51 -1.46 19.07 2.00
C LYS A 51 -2.87 19.24 1.42
N GLY A 52 -3.58 18.13 1.24
CA GLY A 52 -4.93 18.14 0.70
C GLY A 52 -5.04 18.22 -0.83
N SER A 53 -3.92 18.16 -1.54
CA SER A 53 -3.86 18.14 -3.01
C SER A 53 -4.81 17.12 -3.63
N ALA A 54 -5.57 17.55 -4.64
CA ALA A 54 -6.47 16.68 -5.38
C ALA A 54 -5.71 15.58 -6.14
N GLN A 55 -4.48 15.86 -6.59
CA GLN A 55 -3.64 14.87 -7.27
C GLN A 55 -3.18 13.77 -6.32
N VAL A 56 -2.77 14.14 -5.10
CA VAL A 56 -2.39 13.16 -4.05
C VAL A 56 -3.61 12.32 -3.64
N LYS A 57 -4.78 12.93 -3.44
CA LYS A 57 -6.02 12.20 -3.13
C LYS A 57 -6.42 11.23 -4.25
N GLY A 58 -6.39 11.71 -5.49
CA GLY A 58 -6.71 10.91 -6.66
C GLY A 58 -5.75 9.73 -6.87
N HIS A 59 -4.46 9.92 -6.57
CA HIS A 59 -3.49 8.83 -6.61
C HIS A 59 -3.63 7.88 -5.40
N GLY A 60 -3.87 8.40 -4.21
CA GLY A 60 -4.16 7.62 -3.00
C GLY A 60 -5.32 6.66 -3.20
N LYS A 61 -6.39 7.10 -3.86
CA LYS A 61 -7.50 6.24 -4.30
C LYS A 61 -7.04 5.09 -5.21
N LYS A 62 -6.18 5.35 -6.19
CA LYS A 62 -5.65 4.29 -7.08
C LYS A 62 -4.81 3.26 -6.31
N VAL A 63 -3.96 3.74 -5.40
CA VAL A 63 -3.15 2.87 -4.53
C VAL A 63 -4.04 2.02 -3.62
N ALA A 64 -5.02 2.63 -2.96
CA ALA A 64 -5.98 1.95 -2.11
C ALA A 64 -6.79 0.90 -2.88
N GLY A 65 -7.28 1.24 -4.08
CA GLY A 65 -7.98 0.32 -4.96
C GLY A 65 -7.12 -0.89 -5.35
N ALA A 66 -5.83 -0.68 -5.64
CA ALA A 66 -4.91 -1.78 -5.93
C ALA A 66 -4.67 -2.69 -4.71
N LEU A 67 -4.62 -2.13 -3.50
CA LEU A 67 -4.53 -2.93 -2.28
C LEU A 67 -5.82 -3.72 -2.00
N VAL A 68 -6.99 -3.13 -2.23
CA VAL A 68 -8.27 -3.85 -2.14
C VAL A 68 -8.32 -5.01 -3.13
N GLU A 69 -7.89 -4.79 -4.37
CA GLU A 69 -7.79 -5.85 -5.39
C GLU A 69 -6.84 -6.97 -4.94
N ALA A 70 -5.68 -6.61 -4.39
CA ALA A 70 -4.74 -7.58 -3.82
C ALA A 70 -5.36 -8.40 -2.68
N VAL A 71 -6.21 -7.81 -1.83
CA VAL A 71 -6.92 -8.55 -0.77
C VAL A 71 -7.99 -9.48 -1.34
N ASN A 72 -8.71 -9.07 -2.38
CA ASN A 72 -9.69 -9.92 -3.07
C ASN A 72 -9.03 -11.13 -3.72
N HIS A 73 -7.80 -10.95 -4.21
CA HIS A 73 -6.99 -11.98 -4.85
C HIS A 73 -5.79 -12.41 -3.99
N ILE A 74 -5.97 -12.49 -2.66
CA ILE A 74 -4.85 -12.72 -1.71
C ILE A 74 -4.10 -14.05 -1.92
N ASP A 75 -4.73 -15.00 -2.60
CA ASP A 75 -4.15 -16.29 -2.98
C ASP A 75 -3.42 -16.26 -4.33
N ASP A 76 -3.65 -15.23 -5.17
CA ASP A 76 -2.99 -15.00 -6.45
C ASP A 76 -2.62 -13.51 -6.64
N LEU A 77 -1.74 -13.02 -5.75
CA LEU A 77 -1.25 -11.64 -5.82
C LEU A 77 -0.51 -11.36 -7.13
N ALA A 78 0.25 -12.32 -7.64
CA ALA A 78 1.06 -12.17 -8.85
C ALA A 78 0.20 -11.99 -10.10
N GLY A 79 -0.87 -12.79 -10.25
CA GLY A 79 -1.84 -12.62 -11.33
C GLY A 79 -2.56 -11.29 -11.25
N ALA A 80 -3.12 -10.96 -10.08
CA ALA A 80 -3.91 -9.74 -9.87
C ALA A 80 -3.11 -8.45 -10.10
N LEU A 81 -1.84 -8.43 -9.69
CA LEU A 81 -0.99 -7.24 -9.77
C LEU A 81 -0.04 -7.22 -10.98
N SER A 82 -0.12 -8.19 -11.88
CA SER A 82 0.84 -8.39 -12.98
C SER A 82 1.09 -7.11 -13.81
N LYS A 83 0.01 -6.41 -14.18
CA LYS A 83 0.09 -5.14 -14.94
C LYS A 83 0.74 -4.02 -14.15
N LEU A 84 0.50 -3.96 -12.84
CA LEU A 84 1.14 -2.98 -11.96
C LEU A 84 2.62 -3.30 -11.77
N SER A 85 3.01 -4.57 -11.69
CA SER A 85 4.41 -4.98 -11.69
C SER A 85 5.13 -4.52 -12.96
N ASP A 86 4.53 -4.71 -14.14
CA ASP A 86 5.10 -4.23 -15.41
C ASP A 86 5.25 -2.71 -15.43
N LEU A 87 4.21 -1.99 -15.00
CA LEU A 87 4.22 -0.54 -14.94
C LEU A 87 5.34 -0.02 -14.05
N HIS A 88 5.45 -0.54 -12.82
CA HIS A 88 6.46 -0.09 -11.87
C HIS A 88 7.87 -0.48 -12.32
N ALA A 89 8.07 -1.71 -12.79
CA ALA A 89 9.39 -2.18 -13.20
C ALA A 89 9.90 -1.51 -14.48
N GLN A 90 9.07 -1.42 -15.52
CA GLN A 90 9.58 -1.08 -16.85
C GLN A 90 9.44 0.40 -17.19
N LYS A 91 8.41 1.08 -16.66
CA LYS A 91 8.13 2.49 -16.95
C LYS A 91 8.52 3.41 -15.81
N LEU A 92 7.98 3.17 -14.61
CA LEU A 92 8.17 4.09 -13.48
C LEU A 92 9.55 3.93 -12.82
N ARG A 93 10.10 2.71 -12.82
CA ARG A 93 11.40 2.32 -12.27
C ARG A 93 11.59 2.82 -10.83
N VAL A 94 10.56 2.61 -10.00
CA VAL A 94 10.59 2.98 -8.58
C VAL A 94 11.58 2.08 -7.85
N ASP A 95 12.53 2.64 -7.08
CA ASP A 95 13.46 1.79 -6.35
C ASP A 95 12.68 0.87 -5.38
N PRO A 96 12.92 -0.45 -5.39
CA PRO A 96 12.24 -1.43 -4.55
C PRO A 96 12.15 -1.05 -3.06
N VAL A 97 13.10 -0.28 -2.51
CA VAL A 97 13.07 0.16 -1.12
C VAL A 97 11.83 1.00 -0.79
N ASN A 98 11.31 1.79 -1.74
CA ASN A 98 10.23 2.73 -1.49
C ASN A 98 8.87 2.05 -1.22
N PHE A 99 8.68 0.81 -1.70
CA PHE A 99 7.47 0.04 -1.41
C PHE A 99 7.35 -0.29 0.08
N LYS A 100 8.48 -0.53 0.76
CA LYS A 100 8.51 -0.76 2.20
C LYS A 100 8.13 0.51 2.98
N LEU A 101 8.62 1.66 2.53
CA LEU A 101 8.33 2.95 3.15
C LEU A 101 6.83 3.27 3.08
N LEU A 102 6.21 3.06 1.91
CA LEU A 102 4.77 3.24 1.75
C LEU A 102 3.96 2.25 2.61
N GLY A 103 4.39 0.98 2.67
CA GLY A 103 3.77 -0.02 3.53
C GLY A 103 3.80 0.38 5.02
N GLN A 104 4.94 0.88 5.50
CA GLN A 104 5.08 1.41 6.87
C GLN A 104 4.15 2.60 7.11
N CYS A 105 4.08 3.56 6.19
CA CYS A 105 3.15 4.68 6.30
C CYS A 105 1.69 4.21 6.35
N PHE A 106 1.31 3.19 5.57
CA PHE A 106 -0.03 2.62 5.63
C PHE A 106 -0.35 2.00 6.99
N LEU A 107 0.58 1.24 7.59
CA LEU A 107 0.43 0.71 8.95
C LEU A 107 0.20 1.83 9.98
N VAL A 108 0.96 2.92 9.88
CA VAL A 108 0.78 4.11 10.74
C VAL A 108 -0.60 4.74 10.55
N VAL A 109 -1.11 4.82 9.32
CA VAL A 109 -2.47 5.32 9.05
C VAL A 109 -3.52 4.43 9.72
N VAL A 110 -3.39 3.10 9.59
CA VAL A 110 -4.31 2.17 10.27
C VAL A 110 -4.27 2.36 11.79
N ALA A 111 -3.07 2.47 12.37
CA ALA A 111 -2.87 2.69 13.81
C ALA A 111 -3.49 4.01 14.29
N THR A 112 -3.36 5.09 13.51
CA THR A 112 -3.81 6.43 13.93
C THR A 112 -5.29 6.66 13.70
N ARG A 113 -5.88 6.05 12.65
CA ARG A 113 -7.30 6.21 12.34
C ARG A 113 -8.19 5.20 13.06
N ASN A 114 -7.67 4.01 13.35
CA ASN A 114 -8.45 2.94 13.96
C ASN A 114 -7.56 2.07 14.88
N PRO A 115 -7.06 2.62 16.00
CA PRO A 115 -6.06 1.95 16.84
C PRO A 115 -6.49 0.58 17.35
N ALA A 116 -7.79 0.41 17.66
CA ALA A 116 -8.34 -0.86 18.12
C ALA A 116 -8.29 -1.98 17.06
N LEU A 117 -8.16 -1.63 15.78
CA LEU A 117 -8.05 -2.60 14.68
C LEU A 117 -6.67 -3.24 14.60
N LEU A 118 -5.63 -2.59 15.13
CA LEU A 118 -4.24 -2.99 14.96
C LEU A 118 -3.67 -3.69 16.20
N THR A 119 -4.21 -4.86 16.53
CA THR A 119 -3.59 -5.74 17.54
C THR A 119 -2.21 -6.22 17.05
N PRO A 120 -1.33 -6.75 17.93
CA PRO A 120 -0.01 -7.25 17.52
C PRO A 120 -0.08 -8.29 16.39
N GLU A 121 -1.05 -9.19 16.43
CA GLU A 121 -1.26 -10.23 15.42
C GLU A 121 -1.72 -9.62 14.10
N VAL A 122 -2.67 -8.68 14.14
CA VAL A 122 -3.16 -7.99 12.94
C VAL A 122 -2.06 -7.13 12.32
N HIS A 123 -1.25 -6.46 13.14
CA HIS A 123 -0.07 -5.72 12.69
C HIS A 123 0.89 -6.63 11.92
N ALA A 124 1.28 -7.76 12.51
CA ALA A 124 2.16 -8.72 11.87
C ALA A 124 1.55 -9.25 10.55
N SER A 125 0.27 -9.59 10.53
CA SER A 125 -0.40 -10.05 9.31
C SER A 125 -0.44 -8.99 8.20
N LEU A 126 -0.72 -7.73 8.56
CA LEU A 126 -0.80 -6.62 7.61
C LEU A 126 0.59 -6.24 7.06
N ASP A 127 1.63 -6.24 7.90
CA ASP A 127 3.02 -6.04 7.48
C ASP A 127 3.48 -7.12 6.49
N LYS A 128 3.23 -8.40 6.81
CA LYS A 128 3.54 -9.51 5.89
C LYS A 128 2.82 -9.35 4.54
N PHE A 129 1.55 -8.94 4.56
CA PHE A 129 0.78 -8.73 3.34
C PHE A 129 1.36 -7.59 2.49
N LEU A 130 1.66 -6.44 3.10
CA LEU A 130 2.26 -5.30 2.41
C LEU A 130 3.64 -5.65 1.84
N CYS A 131 4.44 -6.43 2.59
CA CYS A 131 5.71 -6.96 2.11
C CYS A 131 5.52 -7.93 0.91
N ALA A 132 4.50 -8.79 0.95
CA ALA A 132 4.17 -9.68 -0.17
C ALA A 132 3.76 -8.89 -1.42
N VAL A 133 2.91 -7.87 -1.27
CA VAL A 133 2.55 -6.95 -2.36
C VAL A 133 3.78 -6.25 -2.93
N GLY A 134 4.66 -5.69 -2.08
CA GLY A 134 5.91 -5.07 -2.53
C GLY A 134 6.83 -6.05 -3.28
N THR A 135 6.90 -7.31 -2.83
CA THR A 135 7.66 -8.36 -3.52
C THR A 135 7.10 -8.61 -4.92
N VAL A 136 5.77 -8.72 -5.05
CA VAL A 136 5.12 -8.92 -6.36
C VAL A 136 5.32 -7.72 -7.29
N LEU A 137 5.20 -6.49 -6.79
CA LEU A 137 5.37 -5.27 -7.59
C LEU A 137 6.81 -5.09 -8.08
N THR A 138 7.78 -5.71 -7.40
CA THR A 138 9.21 -5.63 -7.73
C THR A 138 9.76 -6.88 -8.43
N ALA A 139 8.93 -7.91 -8.62
CA ALA A 139 9.34 -9.20 -9.17
C ALA A 139 9.87 -9.14 -10.61
N LYS A 140 9.51 -8.11 -11.39
CA LYS A 140 9.86 -7.97 -12.82
C LYS A 140 10.96 -6.92 -13.07
N TYR A 141 11.69 -6.50 -12.04
CA TYR A 141 12.78 -5.52 -12.18
C TYR A 141 14.07 -6.12 -12.74
N ARG A 142 14.17 -7.45 -12.79
CA ARG A 142 15.35 -8.21 -13.23
C ARG A 142 14.92 -9.39 -14.07
#